data_AF-A0A9C7PKD6-F1
#
_entry.id   AF-A0A9C7PKD6-F1
#
_cell.length_a   1.000
_cell.length_b   1.000
_cell.length_c   1.000
_cell.angle_alpha   90.00
_cell.angle_beta   90.00
_cell.angle_gamma   90.00
#
_symmetry.space_group_name_H-M   'P 1'
#
loop_
_entity.id
_entity.type
_entity.pdbx_description
1 polymer ?
#
loop_
_entity_poly.entity_id
_entity_poly.type
_entity_poly.pdbx_seq_one_letter_code
_entity_poly.pdbx_strand_id
1 'polypeptide(L)'
;MTLQKNWRASIKDTSMSVAPLQSELASRQTHIGNIIPTHQTPRALNLMEVDPTAAGFCPAKLSKLDHHLISHYIEPKKISGFNLRIVRRGHLAHNASVGVMDIERDKAMRDDTIFRIYSMSKPVTSMR
;
A
#
# COMPACT_ATOMS: atom_id res chain seq x y z
N MET A 1 29.79 10.24 -26.40
CA MET A 1 28.89 11.18 -27.11
C MET A 1 27.86 10.34 -27.85
N THR A 2 26.60 10.49 -27.45
CA THR A 2 25.34 10.19 -28.18
C THR A 2 24.96 8.74 -28.51
N LEU A 3 24.06 8.21 -27.67
CA LEU A 3 22.98 7.25 -27.99
C LEU A 3 22.11 7.75 -29.14
N GLN A 4 21.71 6.90 -30.08
CA GLN A 4 20.40 6.99 -30.73
C GLN A 4 19.94 5.65 -31.31
N LYS A 5 18.83 5.15 -30.75
CA LYS A 5 18.07 3.97 -31.18
C LYS A 5 17.09 4.41 -32.27
N ASN A 6 17.14 3.76 -33.43
CA ASN A 6 16.08 3.82 -34.45
C ASN A 6 15.57 2.40 -34.69
N TRP A 7 14.30 2.14 -34.37
CA TRP A 7 13.58 0.97 -34.87
C TRP A 7 12.23 1.44 -35.40
N ARG A 8 12.07 1.35 -36.72
CA ARG A 8 10.84 1.57 -37.48
C ARG A 8 10.83 0.51 -38.58
N ALA A 9 9.93 -0.46 -38.48
CA ALA A 9 9.39 -1.24 -39.60
C ALA A 9 8.16 -1.97 -39.05
N SER A 10 6.92 -1.59 -39.39
CA SER A 10 6.29 -1.66 -40.72
C SER A 10 6.11 -3.09 -41.21
N ILE A 11 4.97 -3.69 -40.86
CA ILE A 11 4.32 -4.71 -41.69
C ILE A 11 2.84 -4.33 -41.75
N LYS A 12 2.46 -3.72 -42.87
CA LYS A 12 1.10 -3.75 -43.41
C LYS A 12 1.14 -4.76 -44.54
N ASP A 13 0.21 -5.70 -44.55
CA ASP A 13 -0.28 -6.31 -45.79
C ASP A 13 -1.76 -6.70 -45.61
N THR A 14 -2.59 -5.80 -46.15
CA THR A 14 -3.90 -5.94 -46.84
C THR A 14 -3.96 -7.22 -47.68
N SER A 15 -5.02 -8.02 -47.87
CA SER A 15 -6.45 -7.85 -48.28
C SER A 15 -6.95 -9.30 -48.57
N MET A 16 -8.22 -9.71 -48.72
CA MET A 16 -9.59 -9.19 -48.65
C MET A 16 -10.53 -10.40 -48.88
N SER A 17 -11.84 -10.18 -48.70
CA SER A 17 -13.00 -10.90 -49.28
C SER A 17 -13.60 -11.96 -48.34
N VAL A 18 -14.89 -11.96 -47.97
CA VAL A 18 -16.12 -11.31 -48.47
C VAL A 18 -17.14 -11.26 -47.31
N ALA A 19 -18.05 -10.29 -47.30
CA ALA A 19 -19.28 -10.27 -46.48
C ALA A 19 -20.51 -10.32 -47.42
N PRO A 20 -21.79 -10.31 -46.97
CA PRO A 20 -22.43 -10.71 -45.70
C PRO A 20 -23.64 -11.65 -45.94
N LEU A 21 -24.34 -12.14 -44.91
CA LEU A 21 -25.77 -12.47 -44.99
C LEU A 21 -26.41 -12.48 -43.57
N GLN A 22 -27.56 -11.82 -43.49
CA GLN A 22 -28.55 -11.71 -42.40
C GLN A 22 -28.96 -13.11 -41.86
N SER A 23 -29.67 -13.35 -40.77
CA SER A 23 -30.42 -12.67 -39.71
C SER A 23 -30.77 -13.78 -38.70
N GLU A 24 -31.44 -13.42 -37.60
CA GLU A 24 -32.21 -14.35 -36.75
C GLU A 24 -31.40 -15.36 -35.92
N LEU A 25 -31.38 -15.12 -34.61
CA LEU A 25 -32.34 -15.77 -33.71
C LEU A 25 -32.10 -15.21 -32.31
N ALA A 26 -33.00 -14.33 -31.90
CA ALA A 26 -33.19 -14.03 -30.49
C ALA A 26 -33.53 -15.33 -29.74
N SER A 27 -33.29 -15.30 -28.43
CA SER A 27 -33.76 -16.27 -27.44
C SER A 27 -33.01 -17.62 -27.39
N ARG A 28 -32.10 -17.71 -26.42
CA ARG A 28 -32.06 -18.79 -25.41
C ARG A 28 -30.98 -18.46 -24.38
N GLN A 29 -31.30 -17.49 -23.53
CA GLN A 29 -30.63 -17.34 -22.23
C GLN A 29 -31.10 -18.51 -21.36
N THR A 30 -30.42 -19.65 -21.43
CA THR A 30 -30.61 -20.74 -20.47
C THR A 30 -29.71 -20.53 -19.28
N HIS A 31 -30.36 -20.25 -18.14
CA HIS A 31 -29.86 -20.36 -16.78
C HIS A 31 -28.96 -21.60 -16.58
N ILE A 32 -27.65 -21.41 -16.47
CA ILE A 32 -26.81 -22.27 -15.65
C ILE A 32 -25.92 -21.34 -14.82
N GLY A 33 -26.24 -21.25 -13.53
CA GLY A 33 -25.55 -20.38 -12.58
C GLY A 33 -24.13 -20.87 -12.35
N ASN A 34 -23.16 -20.14 -12.90
CA ASN A 34 -21.79 -20.18 -12.41
C ASN A 34 -21.75 -19.44 -11.07
N ILE A 35 -22.03 -20.16 -9.98
CA ILE A 35 -21.67 -19.71 -8.63
C ILE A 35 -20.19 -20.04 -8.44
N ILE A 36 -19.32 -19.30 -9.12
CA ILE A 36 -17.94 -19.15 -8.66
C ILE A 36 -18.04 -18.05 -7.60
N PRO A 37 -17.72 -18.30 -6.32
CA PRO A 37 -17.61 -17.22 -5.36
C PRO A 37 -16.54 -16.28 -5.92
N THR A 38 -16.95 -15.05 -6.23
CA THR A 38 -16.02 -13.95 -6.45
C THR A 38 -15.13 -13.88 -5.23
N HIS A 39 -13.90 -14.39 -5.34
CA HIS A 39 -12.86 -14.02 -4.39
C HIS A 39 -12.79 -12.50 -4.48
N GLN A 40 -13.36 -11.83 -3.48
CA GLN A 40 -13.23 -10.39 -3.34
C GLN A 40 -11.73 -10.10 -3.42
N THR A 41 -11.32 -9.41 -4.49
CA THR A 41 -9.97 -8.89 -4.60
C THR A 41 -9.66 -8.20 -3.27
N PRO A 42 -8.56 -8.56 -2.58
CA PRO A 42 -8.23 -7.88 -1.33
C PRO A 42 -8.24 -6.39 -1.60
N ARG A 43 -9.05 -5.66 -0.82
CA ARG A 43 -9.19 -4.20 -0.92
C ARG A 43 -7.79 -3.61 -1.07
N ALA A 44 -7.53 -2.95 -2.19
CA ALA A 44 -6.21 -2.42 -2.52
C ALA A 44 -5.68 -1.65 -1.30
N LEU A 45 -4.54 -2.10 -0.77
CA LEU A 45 -3.91 -1.51 0.40
C LEU A 45 -3.22 -0.22 -0.07
N ASN A 46 -3.81 0.94 0.19
CA ASN A 46 -3.14 2.22 -0.02
C ASN A 46 -2.30 2.54 1.23
N LEU A 47 -1.06 2.02 1.23
CA LEU A 47 -0.11 2.16 2.34
C LEU A 47 1.00 3.18 2.06
N MET A 48 0.95 3.82 0.90
CA MET A 48 1.99 4.71 0.38
C MET A 48 1.63 6.18 0.59
N GLU A 49 0.34 6.50 0.73
CA GLU A 49 -0.14 7.85 1.00
C GLU A 49 -0.87 7.91 2.35
N VAL A 50 -0.61 8.98 3.12
CA VAL A 50 -1.25 9.19 4.43
C VAL A 50 -2.61 9.84 4.22
N ASP A 51 -3.68 9.07 4.44
CA ASP A 51 -5.06 9.56 4.45
C ASP A 51 -5.77 9.19 5.78
N PRO A 52 -5.73 10.11 6.77
CA PRO A 52 -6.40 9.91 8.04
C PRO A 52 -7.92 9.81 7.91
N THR A 53 -8.51 10.53 6.95
CA THR A 53 -9.98 10.64 6.80
C THR A 53 -10.55 9.34 6.23
N ALA A 54 -9.92 8.76 5.20
CA ALA A 54 -10.32 7.46 4.66
C ALA A 54 -10.13 6.31 5.67
N ALA A 55 -9.12 6.42 6.53
CA ALA A 55 -8.92 5.50 7.65
C ALA A 55 -9.95 5.71 8.80
N GLY A 56 -10.73 6.79 8.75
CA GLY A 56 -11.76 7.14 9.72
C GLY A 56 -11.22 7.75 11.02
N PHE A 57 -10.14 8.52 10.92
CA PHE A 57 -9.52 9.27 12.00
C PHE A 57 -9.64 10.78 11.79
N CYS A 58 -9.54 11.54 12.88
CA CYS A 58 -9.47 13.00 12.84
C CYS A 58 -7.98 13.44 12.80
N PRO A 59 -7.52 14.14 11.74
CA PRO A 59 -6.13 14.57 11.63
C PRO A 59 -5.64 15.36 12.85
N ALA A 60 -6.44 16.30 13.34
CA ALA A 60 -6.09 17.13 14.49
C ALA A 60 -5.92 16.33 15.80
N LYS A 61 -6.58 15.19 15.95
CA LYS A 61 -6.36 14.30 17.11
C LYS A 61 -5.09 13.47 16.96
N LEU A 62 -4.74 13.07 15.73
CA LEU A 62 -3.50 12.35 15.47
C LEU A 62 -2.27 13.21 15.73
N SER A 63 -2.28 14.50 15.37
CA SER A 63 -1.16 15.41 15.69
C SER A 63 -0.92 15.56 17.20
N LYS A 64 -1.94 15.38 18.04
CA LYS A 64 -1.78 15.39 19.50
C LYS A 64 -1.04 14.15 20.02
N LEU A 65 -1.10 13.04 19.29
CA LEU A 65 -0.38 11.81 19.63
C LEU A 65 1.13 12.05 19.54
N ASP A 66 1.59 12.66 18.44
CA ASP A 66 3.00 12.99 18.24
C ASP A 66 3.50 13.92 19.33
N HIS A 67 2.76 15.00 19.60
CA HIS A 67 3.10 15.93 20.65
C HIS A 67 3.19 15.24 22.02
N HIS A 68 2.24 14.37 22.35
CA HIS A 68 2.27 13.61 23.61
C HIS A 68 3.53 12.74 23.71
N LEU A 69 3.88 12.01 22.63
CA LEU A 69 5.06 11.15 22.60
C LEU A 69 6.35 11.95 22.73
N ILE A 70 6.45 13.08 22.03
CA ILE A 70 7.62 13.96 22.10
C ILE A 70 7.77 14.52 23.51
N SER A 71 6.73 15.17 24.05
CA SER A 71 6.85 15.93 25.28
C SER A 71 6.96 15.05 26.53
N HIS A 72 6.37 13.85 26.54
CA HIS A 72 6.35 12.99 27.74
C HIS A 72 7.42 11.90 27.74
N TYR A 73 7.99 11.57 26.57
CA TYR A 73 8.93 10.45 26.44
C TYR A 73 10.27 10.86 25.81
N ILE A 74 10.28 11.68 24.76
CA ILE A 74 11.52 12.10 24.08
C ILE A 74 12.21 13.21 24.87
N GLU A 75 11.52 14.32 25.14
CA GLU A 75 12.10 15.46 25.88
C GLU A 75 12.64 15.06 27.27
N PRO A 76 11.92 14.22 28.06
CA PRO A 76 12.43 13.74 29.34
C PRO A 76 13.45 12.61 29.21
N LYS A 77 13.86 12.24 27.98
CA LYS A 77 14.83 11.18 27.66
C LYS A 77 14.47 9.80 28.20
N LYS A 78 13.17 9.48 28.28
CA LYS A 78 12.71 8.13 28.66
C LYS A 78 12.91 7.11 27.55
N ILE A 79 12.79 7.56 26.30
CA ILE A 79 13.10 6.80 25.08
C ILE A 79 13.94 7.68 24.15
N SER A 80 14.79 7.09 23.32
CA SER A 80 15.65 7.84 22.38
C SER A 80 14.91 8.34 21.15
N GLY A 81 13.86 7.62 20.74
CA GLY A 81 13.12 7.84 19.51
C GLY A 81 12.00 6.83 19.37
N PHE A 82 11.10 7.08 18.41
CA PHE A 82 10.06 6.13 18.04
C PHE A 82 9.81 6.17 16.53
N ASN A 83 9.34 5.05 16.00
CA ASN A 83 8.66 4.95 14.72
C ASN A 83 7.22 4.49 14.98
N LEU A 84 6.24 5.27 14.51
CA LEU A 84 4.83 5.00 14.73
C LEU A 84 4.09 5.01 13.40
N ARG A 85 3.36 3.92 13.15
CA ARG A 85 2.56 3.76 11.94
C ARG A 85 1.18 3.22 12.28
N ILE A 86 0.13 3.90 11.81
CA ILE A 86 -1.26 3.53 12.07
C ILE A 86 -1.94 3.21 10.75
N VAL A 87 -2.43 1.98 10.60
CA VAL A 87 -3.11 1.51 9.38
C VAL A 87 -4.50 1.01 9.77
N ARG A 88 -5.53 1.45 9.05
CA ARG A 88 -6.91 1.01 9.27
C ARG A 88 -7.69 1.00 7.96
N ARG A 89 -8.51 -0.04 7.76
CA ARG A 89 -9.35 -0.20 6.55
C ARG A 89 -8.53 -0.10 5.24
N GLY A 90 -7.29 -0.59 5.25
CA GLY A 90 -6.39 -0.54 4.10
C GLY A 90 -5.80 0.83 3.76
N HIS A 91 -5.94 1.82 4.64
CA HIS A 91 -5.38 3.17 4.47
C HIS A 91 -4.36 3.45 5.57
N LEU A 92 -3.25 4.10 5.21
CA LEU A 92 -2.29 4.63 6.15
C LEU A 92 -2.85 5.91 6.77
N ALA A 93 -3.19 5.88 8.06
CA ALA A 93 -3.76 7.02 8.76
C ALA A 93 -2.68 7.99 9.27
N HIS A 94 -1.53 7.46 9.64
CA HIS A 94 -0.46 8.22 10.27
C HIS A 94 0.88 7.47 10.14
N ASN A 95 1.96 8.21 9.90
CA ASN A 95 3.33 7.71 9.87
C ASN A 95 4.26 8.79 10.41
N ALA A 96 5.06 8.45 11.43
CA ALA A 96 6.01 9.37 12.05
C ALA A 96 7.28 8.63 12.52
N SER A 97 8.43 9.26 12.26
CA SER A 97 9.75 8.85 12.76
C SER A 97 10.40 10.04 13.47
N VAL A 98 10.64 9.90 14.77
CA VAL A 98 11.15 11.00 15.61
C VAL A 98 12.26 10.51 16.54
N GLY A 99 13.24 11.37 16.82
CA GLY A 99 14.36 11.10 17.71
C GLY A 99 15.52 10.38 17.03
N VAL A 100 16.29 9.62 17.81
CA VAL A 100 17.49 8.92 17.34
C VAL A 100 17.35 7.41 17.50
N MET A 101 17.82 6.67 16.49
CA MET A 101 17.91 5.21 16.51
C MET A 101 19.18 4.70 17.20
N ASP A 102 20.22 5.52 17.27
CA ASP A 102 21.49 5.22 17.95
C ASP A 102 21.97 6.51 18.63
N ILE A 103 22.05 6.48 19.97
CA ILE A 103 22.44 7.64 20.79
C ILE A 103 23.95 7.91 20.64
N GLU A 104 24.78 6.87 20.61
CA GLU A 104 26.24 7.01 20.58
C GLU A 104 26.73 7.55 19.24
N ARG A 105 26.06 7.15 18.15
CA ARG A 105 26.38 7.59 16.79
C ARG A 105 25.57 8.79 16.33
N ASP A 106 24.72 9.34 17.20
CA ASP A 106 23.76 10.42 16.90
C ASP A 106 23.00 10.18 15.58
N LYS A 107 22.53 8.94 15.39
CA LYS A 107 21.87 8.54 14.14
C LYS A 107 20.37 8.79 14.25
N ALA A 108 19.86 9.68 13.40
CA ALA A 108 18.44 9.99 13.33
C ALA A 108 17.57 8.75 13.05
N MET A 109 16.36 8.74 13.63
CA MET A 109 15.34 7.73 13.38
C MET A 109 14.85 7.79 11.92
N ARG A 110 14.66 6.64 11.27
CA ARG A 110 14.18 6.50 9.89
C ARG A 110 13.03 5.50 9.82
N ASP A 111 12.25 5.56 8.75
CA ASP A 111 11.09 4.67 8.53
C ASP A 111 11.47 3.20 8.34
N ASP A 112 12.71 2.94 7.90
CA ASP A 112 13.30 1.61 7.69
C ASP A 112 14.29 1.23 8.82
N THR A 113 14.24 1.91 9.97
CA THR A 113 15.03 1.52 11.14
C THR A 113 14.72 0.07 11.54
N ILE A 114 15.76 -0.72 11.75
CA ILE A 114 15.64 -2.12 12.18
C ILE A 114 15.57 -2.17 13.70
N PHE A 115 14.48 -2.76 14.22
CA PHE A 115 14.26 -2.93 15.66
C PHE A 115 14.42 -4.39 16.09
N ARG A 116 14.93 -4.59 17.30
CA ARG A 116 14.80 -5.88 18.00
C ARG A 116 13.40 -5.96 18.60
N ILE A 117 12.57 -6.84 18.05
CA ILE A 117 11.15 -6.93 18.43
C ILE A 117 10.87 -7.90 19.59
N TYR A 118 11.90 -8.61 20.08
CA TYR A 118 11.83 -9.58 21.18
C TYR A 118 10.61 -10.51 21.07
N SER A 119 9.79 -10.58 22.12
CA SER A 119 8.60 -11.43 22.20
C SER A 119 7.54 -11.17 21.12
N MET A 120 7.61 -10.05 20.39
CA MET A 120 6.74 -9.80 19.24
C MET A 120 7.08 -10.69 18.03
N SER A 121 8.09 -11.56 18.12
CA SER A 121 8.32 -12.64 17.15
C SER A 121 7.29 -13.78 17.25
N LYS A 122 6.62 -13.95 18.41
CA LYS A 122 5.70 -15.08 18.66
C LYS A 122 4.57 -15.21 17.63
N PRO A 123 3.87 -14.12 17.25
CA PRO A 123 2.85 -14.19 16.20
C PRO A 123 3.41 -14.66 14.86
N VAL A 124 4.65 -14.30 14.52
CA VAL A 124 5.31 -14.72 13.27
C VAL A 124 5.62 -16.21 13.29
N THR A 125 6.17 -16.72 14.40
CA THR A 125 6.51 -18.15 14.54
C THR A 125 5.27 -19.06 14.64
N SER A 126 4.12 -18.50 15.03
CA SER A 126 2.85 -19.24 15.13
C SER A 126 2.13 -19.39 13.79
N MET A 127 2.55 -18.66 12.74
CA MET A 127 1.99 -18.82 11.41
C MET A 127 2.46 -20.15 10.83
N ARG A 128 1.53 -21.08 10.65
CA ARG A 128 1.70 -22.36 9.96
C ARG A 128 0.61 -22.49 8.90
#